data_AF-A0A1G3JRM1-F1
#
_entry.id   AF-A0A1G3JRM1-F1
#
_cell.length_a   1.000
_cell.length_b   1.000
_cell.length_c   1.000
_cell.angle_alpha   90.00
_cell.angle_beta   90.00
_cell.angle_gamma   90.00
#
_symmetry.space_group_name_H-M   'P 1'
#
loop_
_entity.id
_entity.type
_entity.pdbx_description
1 polymer ?
#
loop_
_entity_poly.entity_id
_entity_poly.type
_entity_poly.pdbx_seq_one_letter_code
_entity_poly.pdbx_strand_id
1 'polypeptide(L)'
;MVGETTEFDGSTSAVIATGDGRGVKVALDCLLNSYATSPLKFRFLELYRVMEALFIADVKSRLMAAFDAEPAVALNDALEALQSELRQITALAEPHQDLFEDCWTLLDGLKNTNQFATALFRRLNKKKLNGEGRWKTGAALIYQIRCAVVHAGEKDMIFENFPDGDVAIKAILPTVERAALQMLGITLG
;
A
#
# COMPACT_ATOMS: atom_id res chain seq x y z
N MET A 1 -8.44 32.39 3.35
CA MET A 1 -9.07 31.56 4.40
C MET A 1 -8.07 30.47 4.74
N VAL A 2 -7.56 30.49 5.98
CA VAL A 2 -6.54 29.56 6.45
C VAL A 2 -7.28 28.29 6.88
N GLY A 3 -7.06 27.18 6.17
CA GLY A 3 -7.56 25.87 6.59
C GLY A 3 -6.89 25.45 7.91
N GLU A 4 -7.58 24.67 8.74
CA GLU A 4 -6.98 24.12 9.95
C GLU A 4 -5.95 23.05 9.55
N THR A 5 -4.68 23.31 9.86
CA THR A 5 -3.58 22.36 9.72
C THR A 5 -3.54 21.48 10.96
N THR A 6 -3.67 20.17 10.79
CA THR A 6 -3.43 19.19 11.86
C THR A 6 -2.12 18.48 11.59
N GLU A 7 -1.19 18.52 12.54
CA GLU A 7 0.07 17.77 12.50
C GLU A 7 -0.17 16.34 12.98
N PHE A 8 0.17 15.35 12.15
CA PHE A 8 -0.08 13.92 12.43
C PHE A 8 1.15 13.23 13.04
N ASP A 9 2.35 13.66 12.64
CA ASP A 9 3.64 13.55 13.31
C ASP A 9 4.62 14.50 12.60
N GLY A 10 5.86 14.64 13.08
CA GLY A 10 6.88 15.56 12.55
C GLY A 10 7.31 15.35 11.08
N SER A 11 6.60 14.51 10.32
CA SER A 11 6.85 14.23 8.90
C SER A 11 5.58 14.18 8.03
N THR A 12 4.40 14.52 8.57
CA THR A 12 3.13 14.35 7.86
C THR A 12 2.17 15.52 8.17
N SER A 13 1.98 16.44 7.22
CA SER A 13 0.99 17.52 7.28
C SER A 13 -0.02 17.44 6.12
N ALA A 14 -1.31 17.59 6.40
CA ALA A 14 -2.36 17.62 5.38
C ALA A 14 -3.22 18.89 5.54
N VAL A 15 -3.56 19.53 4.41
CA VAL A 15 -4.44 20.71 4.37
C VAL A 15 -5.81 20.30 3.82
N ILE A 16 -6.84 20.41 4.64
CA ILE A 16 -8.21 20.01 4.28
C ILE A 16 -8.97 21.23 3.73
N ALA A 17 -9.55 21.09 2.54
CA ALA A 17 -10.38 22.12 1.93
C ALA A 17 -11.74 22.29 2.65
N THR A 18 -12.27 23.51 2.65
CA THR A 18 -13.52 23.86 3.34
C THR A 18 -14.75 23.38 2.54
N GLY A 19 -15.55 22.48 3.14
CA GLY A 19 -16.83 22.05 2.57
C GLY A 19 -17.42 20.75 3.12
N ASP A 20 -16.59 19.79 3.56
CA ASP A 20 -17.01 18.42 3.99
C ASP A 20 -16.60 18.07 5.44
N GLY A 21 -16.57 19.07 6.31
CA GLY A 21 -15.85 19.02 7.60
C GLY A 21 -16.30 17.96 8.61
N ARG A 22 -17.49 17.36 8.48
CA ARG A 22 -17.97 16.34 9.43
C ARG A 22 -17.59 14.92 9.04
N GLY A 23 -17.70 14.58 7.74
CA GLY A 23 -17.32 13.27 7.22
C GLY A 23 -15.81 13.06 7.24
N VAL A 24 -15.05 14.09 6.84
CA VAL A 24 -13.59 14.07 6.87
C VAL A 24 -13.05 13.97 8.29
N LYS A 25 -13.67 14.68 9.25
CA LYS A 25 -13.30 14.60 10.67
C LYS A 25 -13.53 13.21 11.28
N VAL A 26 -14.66 12.58 10.98
CA VAL A 26 -14.92 11.19 11.44
C VAL A 26 -13.92 10.21 10.83
N ALA A 27 -13.60 10.35 9.54
CA ALA A 27 -12.60 9.51 8.89
C ALA A 27 -11.21 9.68 9.51
N LEU A 28 -10.84 10.93 9.85
CA LEU A 28 -9.59 11.24 10.56
C LEU A 28 -9.58 10.73 12.00
N ASP A 29 -10.69 10.86 12.74
CA ASP A 29 -10.80 10.32 14.10
C ASP A 29 -10.74 8.79 14.12
N CYS A 30 -11.31 8.12 13.11
CA CYS A 30 -11.18 6.68 12.91
C CYS A 30 -9.75 6.28 12.54
N LEU A 31 -9.07 7.06 11.69
CA LEU A 31 -7.67 6.86 11.33
C LEU A 31 -6.76 7.03 12.56
N LEU A 32 -6.96 8.10 13.34
CA LEU A 32 -6.22 8.41 14.56
C LEU A 32 -6.46 7.36 15.66
N ASN A 33 -7.69 6.89 15.86
CA ASN A 33 -7.96 5.80 16.79
C ASN A 33 -7.35 4.48 16.31
N SER A 34 -7.39 4.20 15.00
CA SER A 34 -6.67 3.06 14.44
C SER A 34 -5.15 3.16 14.68
N TYR A 35 -4.59 4.37 14.61
CA TYR A 35 -3.19 4.63 14.97
C TYR A 35 -2.89 4.41 16.45
N ALA A 36 -3.87 4.62 17.35
CA ALA A 36 -3.71 4.46 18.79
C ALA A 36 -3.96 3.03 19.31
N THR A 37 -4.84 2.25 18.66
CA THR A 37 -5.35 0.99 19.26
C THR A 37 -5.21 -0.27 18.40
N SER A 38 -4.91 -0.14 17.11
CA SER A 38 -4.83 -1.32 16.23
C SER A 38 -3.40 -1.87 16.17
N PRO A 39 -3.20 -3.20 16.23
CA PRO A 39 -1.94 -3.84 15.85
C PRO A 39 -1.40 -3.27 14.53
N LEU A 40 -0.10 -2.98 14.46
CA LEU A 40 0.53 -2.29 13.32
C LEU A 40 0.24 -2.96 11.97
N LYS A 41 0.13 -4.30 11.97
CA LYS A 41 -0.27 -5.09 10.79
C LYS A 41 -1.65 -4.70 10.21
N PHE A 42 -2.61 -4.30 11.05
CA PHE A 42 -3.93 -3.87 10.57
C PHE A 42 -3.90 -2.44 10.05
N ARG A 43 -3.10 -1.55 10.65
CA ARG A 43 -2.84 -0.22 10.07
C ARG A 43 -2.23 -0.34 8.67
N PHE A 44 -1.24 -1.21 8.51
CA PHE A 44 -0.68 -1.54 7.20
C PHE A 44 -1.75 -2.04 6.23
N LEU A 45 -2.62 -2.95 6.68
CA LEU A 45 -3.67 -3.52 5.83
C LEU A 45 -4.69 -2.48 5.37
N GLU A 46 -5.07 -1.54 6.23
CA GLU A 46 -5.97 -0.44 5.85
C GLU A 46 -5.33 0.48 4.80
N LEU A 47 -4.06 0.85 4.96
CA LEU A 47 -3.34 1.63 3.95
C LEU A 47 -3.23 0.88 2.62
N TYR A 48 -2.97 -0.43 2.66
CA TYR A 48 -2.99 -1.27 1.47
C TYR A 48 -4.35 -1.27 0.77
N ARG A 49 -5.44 -1.40 1.53
CA ARG A 49 -6.82 -1.37 1.01
C ARG A 49 -7.16 -0.04 0.35
N VAL A 50 -6.64 1.07 0.87
CA VAL A 50 -6.78 2.38 0.21
C VAL A 50 -6.15 2.36 -1.18
N MET A 51 -4.90 1.88 -1.29
CA MET A 51 -4.22 1.75 -2.60
C MET A 51 -5.00 0.82 -3.54
N GLU A 52 -5.46 -0.34 -3.05
CA GLU A 52 -6.28 -1.30 -3.82
C GLU A 52 -7.59 -0.69 -4.32
N ALA A 53 -8.29 0.06 -3.47
CA ALA A 53 -9.54 0.75 -3.85
C ALA A 53 -9.30 1.79 -4.95
N LEU A 54 -8.18 2.51 -4.93
CA LEU A 54 -7.82 3.47 -5.97
C LEU A 54 -7.56 2.79 -7.31
N PHE A 55 -6.87 1.65 -7.31
CA PHE A 55 -6.70 0.87 -8.54
C PHE A 55 -8.01 0.39 -9.12
N ILE A 56 -8.91 -0.15 -8.28
CA ILE A 56 -10.22 -0.61 -8.73
C ILE A 56 -11.05 0.54 -9.29
N ALA A 57 -10.99 1.73 -8.66
CA ALA A 57 -11.65 2.93 -9.15
C ALA A 57 -11.10 3.37 -10.52
N ASP A 58 -9.78 3.35 -10.71
CA ASP A 58 -9.15 3.65 -12.00
C ASP A 58 -9.57 2.67 -13.10
N VAL A 59 -9.50 1.36 -12.83
CA VAL A 59 -9.93 0.31 -13.79
C VAL A 59 -11.39 0.53 -14.20
N LYS A 60 -12.27 0.80 -13.22
CA LYS A 60 -13.68 1.10 -13.50
C LYS A 60 -13.83 2.35 -14.36
N SER A 61 -13.10 3.42 -14.06
CA SER A 61 -13.13 4.68 -14.80
C SER A 61 -12.74 4.45 -16.27
N ARG A 62 -11.60 3.79 -16.51
CA ARG A 62 -11.11 3.47 -17.87
C ARG A 62 -12.07 2.57 -18.64
N LEU A 63 -12.63 1.55 -17.99
CA LEU A 63 -13.64 0.69 -18.60
C LEU A 63 -14.84 1.51 -19.07
N MET A 64 -15.41 2.34 -18.19
CA MET A 64 -16.60 3.15 -18.54
C MET A 64 -16.31 4.19 -19.63
N ALA A 65 -15.11 4.78 -19.64
CA ALA A 65 -14.73 5.76 -20.66
C ALA A 65 -14.57 5.16 -22.07
N ALA A 66 -14.10 3.91 -22.16
CA ALA A 66 -13.83 3.25 -23.44
C ALA A 66 -14.99 2.36 -23.93
N PHE A 67 -15.93 1.99 -23.05
CA PHE A 67 -16.93 0.95 -23.33
C PHE A 67 -17.80 1.27 -24.55
N ASP A 68 -18.28 2.51 -24.70
CA ASP A 68 -19.19 2.87 -25.79
C ASP A 68 -18.50 2.92 -27.15
N ALA A 69 -17.17 3.13 -27.18
CA ALA A 69 -16.38 3.17 -28.40
C ALA A 69 -15.88 1.77 -28.81
N GLU A 70 -15.31 1.02 -27.86
CA GLU A 70 -14.67 -0.29 -28.12
C GLU A 70 -14.98 -1.31 -27.00
N PRO A 71 -16.22 -1.83 -26.91
CA PRO A 71 -16.68 -2.60 -25.75
C PRO A 71 -15.85 -3.87 -25.47
N ALA A 72 -15.48 -4.60 -26.53
CA ALA A 72 -14.73 -5.85 -26.39
C ALA A 72 -13.30 -5.62 -25.89
N VAL A 73 -12.65 -4.56 -26.36
CA VAL A 73 -11.31 -4.17 -25.94
C VAL A 73 -11.35 -3.68 -24.49
N ALA A 74 -12.27 -2.77 -24.17
CA ALA A 74 -12.41 -2.21 -22.82
C ALA A 74 -12.65 -3.29 -21.75
N LEU A 75 -13.49 -4.30 -22.04
CA LEU A 75 -13.72 -5.43 -21.14
C LEU A 75 -12.50 -6.32 -20.97
N ASN A 76 -11.78 -6.62 -22.06
CA ASN A 76 -10.57 -7.44 -22.00
C ASN A 76 -9.46 -6.75 -21.20
N ASP A 77 -9.24 -5.46 -21.41
CA ASP A 77 -8.26 -4.66 -20.69
C ASP A 77 -8.57 -4.61 -19.18
N ALA A 78 -9.84 -4.42 -18.82
CA ALA A 78 -10.28 -4.43 -17.43
C ALA A 78 -10.09 -5.81 -16.78
N LEU A 79 -10.40 -6.90 -17.50
CA LEU A 79 -10.15 -8.26 -17.03
C LEU A 79 -8.66 -8.51 -16.84
N GLU A 80 -7.82 -8.14 -17.80
CA GLU A 80 -6.36 -8.31 -17.72
C GLU A 80 -5.77 -7.54 -16.53
N ALA A 81 -6.22 -6.30 -16.30
CA ALA A 81 -5.81 -5.49 -15.16
C ALA A 81 -6.16 -6.16 -13.81
N LEU A 82 -7.27 -6.89 -13.73
CA LEU A 82 -7.76 -7.52 -12.50
C LEU A 82 -7.21 -8.94 -12.27
N GLN A 83 -6.54 -9.56 -13.25
CA GLN A 83 -6.08 -10.96 -13.18
C GLN A 83 -5.08 -11.26 -12.06
N SER A 84 -4.34 -10.26 -11.55
CA SER A 84 -3.29 -10.49 -10.57
C SER A 84 -3.10 -9.30 -9.64
N GLU A 85 -3.41 -9.45 -8.34
CA GLU A 85 -3.18 -8.42 -7.31
C GLU A 85 -1.73 -7.91 -7.30
N LEU A 86 -0.75 -8.78 -7.58
CA LEU A 86 0.65 -8.38 -7.71
C LEU A 86 0.89 -7.43 -8.91
N ARG A 87 0.22 -7.68 -10.05
CA ARG A 87 0.28 -6.76 -11.19
C ARG A 87 -0.41 -5.44 -10.86
N GLN A 88 -1.53 -5.48 -10.12
CA GLN A 88 -2.25 -4.27 -9.70
C GLN A 88 -1.35 -3.35 -8.86
N ILE A 89 -0.70 -3.88 -7.81
CA ILE A 89 0.19 -3.05 -6.98
C ILE A 89 1.43 -2.59 -7.76
N THR A 90 1.92 -3.39 -8.71
CA THR A 90 3.07 -2.99 -9.54
C THR A 90 2.70 -1.85 -10.48
N ALA A 91 1.51 -1.89 -11.08
CA ALA A 91 0.99 -0.81 -11.92
C ALA A 91 0.75 0.48 -11.11
N LEU A 92 0.22 0.36 -9.89
CA LEU A 92 0.10 1.49 -8.96
C LEU A 92 1.46 2.06 -8.55
N ALA A 93 2.48 1.22 -8.43
CA ALA A 93 3.81 1.64 -8.00
C ALA A 93 4.60 2.36 -9.10
N GLU A 94 4.26 2.14 -10.38
CA GLU A 94 5.02 2.66 -11.51
C GLU A 94 5.12 4.19 -11.57
N PRO A 95 4.09 4.99 -11.22
CA PRO A 95 4.22 6.45 -11.09
C PRO A 95 4.93 6.92 -9.81
N HIS A 96 5.12 6.03 -8.83
CA HIS A 96 5.60 6.34 -7.47
C HIS A 96 6.83 5.50 -7.10
N GLN A 97 7.73 5.26 -8.07
CA GLN A 97 8.80 4.25 -7.95
C GLN A 97 9.70 4.49 -6.74
N ASP A 98 10.04 5.74 -6.47
CA ASP A 98 10.87 6.19 -5.35
C ASP A 98 10.34 5.68 -4.00
N LEU A 99 9.04 5.79 -3.77
CA LEU A 99 8.41 5.33 -2.52
C LEU A 99 8.49 3.82 -2.35
N PHE A 100 8.33 3.06 -3.43
CA PHE A 100 8.45 1.60 -3.37
C PHE A 100 9.92 1.16 -3.30
N GLU A 101 10.85 1.94 -3.85
CA GLU A 101 12.29 1.74 -3.67
C GLU A 101 12.73 1.99 -2.22
N ASP A 102 12.15 3.00 -1.56
CA ASP A 102 12.36 3.27 -0.14
C ASP A 102 11.85 2.11 0.72
N CYS A 103 10.66 1.57 0.41
CA CYS A 103 10.15 0.37 1.09
C CYS A 103 11.12 -0.81 0.95
N TRP A 104 11.69 -1.00 -0.24
CA TRP A 104 12.71 -2.03 -0.46
C TRP A 104 13.96 -1.78 0.38
N THR A 105 14.49 -0.56 0.38
CA THR A 105 15.70 -0.18 1.14
C THR A 105 15.52 -0.44 2.63
N LEU A 106 14.38 -0.02 3.19
CA LEU A 106 14.06 -0.20 4.60
C LEU A 106 13.99 -1.68 4.99
N LEU A 107 13.36 -2.52 4.17
CA LEU A 107 13.26 -3.95 4.43
C LEU A 107 14.59 -4.69 4.18
N ASP A 108 15.37 -4.31 3.16
CA ASP A 108 16.67 -4.92 2.89
C ASP A 108 17.64 -4.66 4.05
N GLY A 109 17.62 -3.45 4.63
CA GLY A 109 18.39 -3.09 5.82
C GLY A 109 18.05 -3.94 7.05
N LEU A 110 16.84 -4.48 7.13
CA LEU A 110 16.39 -5.37 8.21
C LEU A 110 16.60 -6.86 7.90
N LYS A 111 16.89 -7.25 6.65
CA LYS A 111 16.80 -8.67 6.24
C LYS A 111 17.72 -9.63 7.00
N ASN A 112 18.81 -9.13 7.58
CA ASN A 112 19.80 -9.95 8.30
C ASN A 112 19.56 -9.99 9.82
N THR A 113 18.67 -9.14 10.33
CA THR A 113 18.41 -8.96 11.77
C THR A 113 16.94 -9.19 12.14
N ASN A 114 16.04 -9.23 11.16
CA ASN A 114 14.61 -9.44 11.32
C ASN A 114 14.14 -10.65 10.50
N GLN A 115 13.61 -11.67 11.17
CA GLN A 115 13.20 -12.95 10.60
C GLN A 115 12.06 -12.80 9.59
N PHE A 116 11.11 -11.90 9.85
CA PHE A 116 10.03 -11.61 8.91
C PHE A 116 10.56 -11.01 7.60
N ALA A 117 11.44 -10.00 7.68
CA ALA A 117 12.11 -9.41 6.53
C ALA A 117 12.94 -10.46 5.78
N THR A 118 13.70 -11.32 6.47
CA THR A 118 14.42 -12.43 5.85
C THR A 118 13.46 -13.35 5.08
N ALA A 119 12.33 -13.73 5.67
CA ALA A 119 11.36 -14.63 5.08
C ALA A 119 10.70 -14.03 3.83
N LEU A 120 10.39 -12.73 3.88
CA LEU A 120 9.88 -11.97 2.74
C LEU A 120 10.81 -12.10 1.52
N PHE A 121 12.08 -11.75 1.68
CA PHE A 121 13.08 -11.82 0.60
C PHE A 121 13.35 -13.25 0.14
N ARG A 122 13.40 -14.23 1.05
CA ARG A 122 13.56 -15.65 0.69
C ARG A 122 12.42 -16.13 -0.20
N ARG A 123 11.18 -15.73 0.08
CA ARG A 123 10.02 -16.14 -0.71
C ARG A 123 9.96 -15.42 -2.06
N LEU A 124 10.33 -14.14 -2.14
CA LEU A 124 10.45 -13.47 -3.44
C LEU A 124 11.56 -14.06 -4.32
N ASN A 125 12.69 -14.47 -3.72
CA ASN A 125 13.74 -15.22 -4.43
C ASN A 125 13.21 -16.52 -5.03
N LYS A 126 12.41 -17.29 -4.26
CA LYS A 126 11.77 -18.53 -4.75
C LYS A 126 10.82 -18.26 -5.91
N LYS A 127 10.09 -17.13 -5.87
CA LYS A 127 9.17 -16.70 -6.95
C LYS A 127 9.88 -16.00 -8.12
N LYS A 128 11.20 -15.81 -8.05
CA LYS A 128 12.02 -15.07 -9.04
C LYS A 128 11.60 -13.61 -9.26
N LEU A 129 11.02 -12.97 -8.25
CA LEU A 129 10.54 -11.58 -8.31
C LEU A 129 11.59 -10.54 -7.89
N ASN A 130 12.71 -10.97 -7.31
CA ASN A 130 13.79 -10.07 -6.82
C ASN A 130 14.71 -9.51 -7.92
N GLY A 131 14.49 -9.90 -9.19
CA GLY A 131 15.34 -9.51 -10.32
C GLY A 131 14.77 -8.37 -11.17
N GLU A 132 13.57 -7.87 -10.86
CA GLU A 132 12.85 -6.96 -11.76
C GLU A 132 13.12 -5.46 -11.48
N GLY A 133 14.09 -5.16 -10.62
CA GLY A 133 14.39 -3.79 -10.15
C GLY A 133 13.90 -3.56 -8.73
N ARG A 134 14.51 -2.59 -8.04
CA ARG A 134 14.26 -2.36 -6.60
C ARG A 134 12.83 -1.92 -6.31
N TRP A 135 12.26 -0.98 -7.08
CA TRP A 135 10.89 -0.53 -6.86
C TRP A 135 9.86 -1.63 -7.09
N LYS A 136 10.03 -2.47 -8.14
CA LYS A 136 9.16 -3.65 -8.38
C LYS A 136 9.29 -4.67 -7.26
N THR A 137 10.51 -4.89 -6.78
CA THR A 137 10.75 -5.75 -5.62
C THR A 137 10.08 -5.18 -4.37
N GLY A 138 10.13 -3.86 -4.18
CA GLY A 138 9.39 -3.13 -3.14
C GLY A 138 7.89 -3.37 -3.20
N ALA A 139 7.26 -3.18 -4.36
CA ALA A 139 5.84 -3.47 -4.57
C ALA A 139 5.50 -4.94 -4.26
N ALA A 140 6.35 -5.88 -4.69
CA ALA A 140 6.19 -7.29 -4.40
C ALA A 140 6.33 -7.62 -2.90
N LEU A 141 7.21 -6.92 -2.17
CA LEU A 141 7.34 -7.04 -0.71
C LEU A 141 6.06 -6.56 -0.01
N ILE A 142 5.53 -5.40 -0.38
CA ILE A 142 4.27 -4.85 0.16
C ILE A 142 3.11 -5.83 -0.06
N TYR A 143 2.96 -6.34 -1.29
CA TYR A 143 1.97 -7.37 -1.60
C TYR A 143 2.12 -8.61 -0.71
N GLN A 144 3.35 -9.07 -0.52
CA GLN A 144 3.59 -10.27 0.26
C GLN A 144 3.36 -10.09 1.75
N ILE A 145 3.59 -8.88 2.28
CA ILE A 145 3.20 -8.50 3.64
C ILE A 145 1.68 -8.57 3.77
N ARG A 146 0.92 -7.98 2.84
CA ARG A 146 -0.56 -8.08 2.83
C ARG A 146 -1.00 -9.53 2.87
N CYS A 147 -0.44 -10.39 2.01
CA CYS A 147 -0.77 -11.81 2.03
C CYS A 147 -0.48 -12.46 3.38
N ALA A 148 0.65 -12.13 4.02
CA ALA A 148 1.03 -12.70 5.31
C ALA A 148 0.12 -12.27 6.46
N VAL A 149 -0.41 -11.05 6.41
CA VAL A 149 -1.34 -10.51 7.41
C VAL A 149 -2.75 -11.05 7.22
N VAL A 150 -3.22 -11.17 5.97
CA VAL A 150 -4.61 -11.57 5.65
C VAL A 150 -4.80 -13.09 5.70
N HIS A 151 -3.85 -13.89 5.22
CA HIS A 151 -4.02 -15.34 5.08
C HIS A 151 -3.49 -16.11 6.28
N ALA A 152 -3.94 -15.78 7.49
CA ALA A 152 -3.54 -16.39 8.76
C ALA A 152 -3.79 -17.92 8.89
N GLY A 153 -4.03 -18.66 7.80
CA GLY A 153 -4.26 -20.10 7.80
C GLY A 153 -3.95 -20.86 6.51
N GLU A 154 -3.73 -20.23 5.35
CA GLU A 154 -3.47 -20.95 4.09
C GLU A 154 -2.36 -20.33 3.22
N LYS A 155 -1.34 -21.17 2.97
CA LYS A 155 -0.26 -21.07 1.97
C LYS A 155 0.81 -19.96 2.15
N ASP A 156 1.81 -20.40 2.91
CA ASP A 156 3.25 -20.14 2.84
C ASP A 156 3.89 -19.11 3.78
N MET A 157 3.17 -18.14 4.35
CA MET A 157 3.74 -17.24 5.37
C MET A 157 2.64 -16.61 6.21
N ILE A 158 2.66 -16.82 7.52
CA ILE A 158 1.67 -16.30 8.47
C ILE A 158 2.39 -15.29 9.36
N PHE A 159 1.89 -14.06 9.42
CA PHE A 159 2.53 -12.96 10.14
C PHE A 159 2.75 -13.28 11.63
N GLU A 160 1.78 -13.95 12.26
CA GLU A 160 1.80 -14.32 13.69
C GLU A 160 2.95 -15.26 14.05
N ASN A 161 3.55 -15.95 13.07
CA ASN A 161 4.72 -16.81 13.30
C ASN A 161 6.04 -16.04 13.41
N PHE A 162 6.01 -14.71 13.25
CA PHE A 162 7.18 -13.84 13.30
C PHE A 162 7.04 -12.82 14.43
N PRO A 163 7.62 -13.09 15.62
CA PRO A 163 7.54 -12.19 16.77
C PRO A 163 8.13 -10.79 16.50
N ASP A 164 8.99 -10.67 15.48
CA ASP A 164 9.62 -9.42 15.05
C ASP A 164 8.94 -8.78 13.83
N GLY A 165 7.80 -9.30 13.37
CA GLY A 165 7.07 -8.77 12.23
C GLY A 165 6.69 -7.30 12.39
N ASP A 166 6.27 -6.90 13.59
CA ASP A 166 5.88 -5.51 13.89
C ASP A 166 7.04 -4.51 13.70
N VAL A 167 8.29 -4.93 13.90
CA VAL A 167 9.47 -4.08 13.66
C VAL A 167 9.60 -3.76 12.17
N ALA A 168 9.40 -4.76 11.31
CA ALA A 168 9.44 -4.58 9.87
C ALA A 168 8.26 -3.74 9.36
N ILE A 169 7.04 -3.97 9.89
CA ILE A 169 5.88 -3.13 9.55
C ILE A 169 6.12 -1.69 9.97
N LYS A 170 6.55 -1.46 11.21
CA LYS A 170 6.82 -0.11 11.73
C LYS A 170 7.82 0.66 10.86
N ALA A 171 8.83 -0.03 10.33
CA ALA A 171 9.85 0.60 9.49
C ALA A 171 9.27 1.12 8.16
N ILE A 172 8.40 0.36 7.50
CA ILE A 172 7.85 0.74 6.18
C ILE A 172 6.58 1.57 6.25
N LEU A 173 5.90 1.58 7.39
CA LEU A 173 4.57 2.16 7.52
C LEU A 173 4.49 3.63 7.08
N PRO A 174 5.45 4.51 7.46
CA PRO A 174 5.43 5.90 7.01
C PRO A 174 5.53 6.04 5.49
N THR A 175 6.35 5.19 4.85
CA THR A 175 6.51 5.21 3.39
C THR A 175 5.26 4.71 2.68
N VAL A 176 4.61 3.66 3.20
CA VAL A 176 3.35 3.14 2.68
C VAL A 176 2.20 4.15 2.85
N GLU A 177 2.17 4.84 3.98
CA GLU A 177 1.20 5.92 4.23
C GLU A 177 1.40 7.08 3.24
N ARG A 178 2.65 7.52 3.05
CA ARG A 178 2.98 8.54 2.06
C ARG A 178 2.56 8.12 0.65
N ALA A 179 2.79 6.86 0.27
CA ALA A 179 2.35 6.34 -1.02
C ALA A 179 0.83 6.40 -1.17
N ALA A 180 0.08 5.90 -0.18
CA ALA A 180 -1.38 5.93 -0.21
C ALA A 180 -1.92 7.37 -0.30
N LEU A 181 -1.31 8.32 0.42
CA LEU A 181 -1.71 9.73 0.40
C LEU A 181 -1.36 10.42 -0.93
N GLN A 182 -0.17 10.19 -1.47
CA GLN A 182 0.20 10.74 -2.79
C GLN A 182 -0.72 10.22 -3.89
N MET A 183 -1.10 8.94 -3.85
CA MET A 183 -2.06 8.37 -4.80
C MET A 183 -3.46 9.00 -4.69
N LEU A 184 -3.82 9.52 -3.51
CA LEU A 184 -5.04 10.32 -3.30
C LEU A 184 -4.91 11.78 -3.76
N GLY A 185 -3.76 12.18 -4.31
CA GLY A 185 -3.45 13.57 -4.65
C GLY A 185 -3.14 14.44 -3.42
N ILE A 186 -2.92 13.83 -2.27
CA ILE A 186 -2.54 14.54 -1.03
C ILE A 186 -1.01 14.58 -0.98
N THR A 187 -0.44 15.78 -1.13
CA THR A 187 0.99 16.02 -0.94
C THR A 187 1.25 16.41 0.50
N LEU A 188 2.17 15.68 1.15
CA LEU A 188 2.67 16.00 2.49
C LEU A 188 3.84 16.96 2.33
N GLY A 189 3.74 18.14 2.95
CA GLY A 189 4.83 19.13 3.04
C GLY A 189 5.79 18.85 4.18
#